data_AF-A0A4V2EU32-F1
#
_entry.id   AF-A0A4V2EU32-F1
#
_cell.length_a   1.000
_cell.length_b   1.000
_cell.length_c   1.000
_cell.angle_alpha   90.00
_cell.angle_beta   90.00
_cell.angle_gamma   90.00
#
_symmetry.space_group_name_H-M   'P 1'
#
loop_
_entity.id
_entity.type
_entity.pdbx_description
1 polymer ?
#
loop_
_entity_poly.entity_id
_entity_poly.type
_entity_poly.pdbx_seq_one_letter_code
_entity_poly.pdbx_strand_id
1 'polypeptide(L)'
;MGSTPAWLTLIVAFLAPLGALGAQWVAGVRAYKLAEVERAAKREDRGFDLRYDAYAAFLAVARTVRIGVEWATTAAQTDTVLSNVREAAARVELCAPAGVTERLAEVVSAAEEMAAARWSGSVAARAARDSGAVFDTALTRLREAMRDDLGVSAGA
;
A
#
# COMPACT_ATOMS: atom_id res chain seq x y z
N MET A 1 52.82 -52.99 12.44
CA MET A 1 52.29 -51.88 11.62
C MET A 1 51.27 -52.47 10.66
N GLY A 2 49.98 -52.37 11.00
CA GLY A 2 48.91 -52.96 10.18
C GLY A 2 48.61 -52.05 9.00
N SER A 3 48.87 -52.52 7.78
CA SER A 3 48.45 -51.86 6.56
C SER A 3 46.92 -51.91 6.47
N THR A 4 46.29 -50.75 6.33
CA THR A 4 44.86 -50.67 6.01
C THR A 4 44.62 -51.45 4.70
N PRO A 5 43.68 -52.41 4.69
CA PRO A 5 43.40 -53.21 3.50
C PRO A 5 42.99 -52.31 2.32
N ALA A 6 43.62 -52.52 1.15
CA ALA A 6 43.39 -51.70 -0.05
C ALA A 6 41.91 -51.65 -0.51
N TRP A 7 41.11 -52.66 -0.13
CA TRP A 7 39.67 -52.70 -0.41
C TRP A 7 38.87 -51.71 0.46
N LEU A 8 39.31 -51.44 1.70
CA LEU A 8 38.67 -50.44 2.56
C LEU A 8 38.91 -49.02 2.04
N THR A 9 40.10 -48.73 1.52
CA THR A 9 40.40 -47.44 0.88
C THR A 9 39.57 -47.20 -0.38
N LEU A 10 39.30 -48.25 -1.16
CA LEU A 10 38.42 -48.16 -2.34
C LEU A 10 36.97 -47.87 -1.96
N ILE A 11 36.45 -48.51 -0.92
CA ILE A 11 35.07 -48.29 -0.45
C ILE A 11 34.89 -46.86 0.08
N VAL A 12 35.82 -46.36 0.89
CA VAL A 12 35.77 -44.99 1.43
C VAL A 12 35.91 -43.96 0.31
N ALA A 13 36.79 -44.20 -0.67
CA ALA A 13 36.93 -43.35 -1.85
C ALA A 13 35.68 -43.31 -2.73
N PHE A 14 34.88 -44.38 -2.74
CA PHE A 14 33.62 -44.45 -3.49
C PHE A 14 32.44 -43.81 -2.72
N LEU A 15 32.43 -43.89 -1.39
CA LEU A 15 31.38 -43.31 -0.53
C LEU A 15 31.55 -41.81 -0.28
N ALA A 16 32.79 -41.32 -0.20
CA ALA A 16 33.09 -39.90 0.00
C ALA A 16 32.46 -38.94 -1.04
N PRO A 17 32.52 -39.21 -2.36
CA PRO A 17 31.89 -38.34 -3.36
C PRO A 17 30.36 -38.38 -3.29
N LEU A 18 29.75 -39.49 -2.88
CA LEU A 18 28.30 -39.60 -2.71
C LEU A 18 27.80 -38.73 -1.55
N GLY A 19 28.54 -38.69 -0.43
CA GLY A 19 28.26 -37.77 0.67
C GLY A 19 28.39 -36.29 0.27
N ALA A 20 29.41 -35.96 -0.51
CA ALA A 20 29.64 -34.59 -1.00
C ALA A 20 28.54 -34.13 -1.99
N LEU A 21 28.12 -35.01 -2.91
CA LEU A 21 27.04 -34.74 -3.86
C LEU A 21 25.68 -34.58 -3.16
N GLY A 22 25.40 -35.40 -2.14
CA GLY A 22 24.19 -35.28 -1.31
C GLY A 22 24.15 -33.96 -0.53
N ALA A 23 25.28 -33.54 0.06
CA ALA A 23 25.39 -32.26 0.76
C ALA A 23 25.21 -31.06 -0.19
N GLN A 24 25.77 -31.11 -1.40
CA GLN A 24 25.57 -30.07 -2.43
C GLN A 24 24.11 -29.97 -2.89
N TRP A 25 23.41 -31.10 -3.05
CA TRP A 25 21.99 -31.11 -3.40
C TRP A 25 21.11 -30.51 -2.30
N VAL A 26 21.32 -30.92 -1.04
CA VAL A 26 20.54 -30.40 0.10
C VAL A 26 20.82 -28.92 0.32
N ALA A 27 22.07 -28.48 0.17
CA ALA A 27 22.44 -27.07 0.22
C ALA A 27 21.79 -26.27 -0.92
N GLY A 28 21.78 -26.80 -2.15
CA GLY A 28 21.13 -26.18 -3.30
C GLY A 28 19.61 -26.04 -3.14
N VAL A 29 18.92 -27.08 -2.66
CA VAL A 29 17.47 -27.03 -2.40
C VAL A 29 17.14 -26.05 -1.27
N ARG A 30 17.93 -26.03 -0.18
CA ARG A 30 17.74 -25.04 0.89
C ARG A 30 18.00 -23.61 0.40
N ALA A 31 19.05 -23.38 -0.38
CA ALA A 31 19.35 -22.07 -0.96
C ALA A 31 18.26 -21.61 -1.92
N TYR A 32 17.70 -22.51 -2.73
CA TYR A 32 16.58 -22.19 -3.61
C TYR A 32 15.32 -21.81 -2.82
N LYS A 33 14.95 -22.59 -1.79
CA LYS A 33 13.81 -22.27 -0.92
C LYS A 33 14.02 -20.98 -0.14
N LEU A 34 15.23 -20.72 0.37
CA LEU A 34 15.59 -19.46 1.03
C LEU A 34 15.46 -18.28 0.06
N ALA A 35 15.94 -18.42 -1.19
CA ALA A 35 15.83 -17.38 -2.20
C ALA A 35 14.38 -17.12 -2.64
N GLU A 36 13.54 -18.15 -2.69
CA GLU A 36 12.10 -17.99 -2.96
C GLU A 36 11.39 -17.26 -1.81
N VAL A 37 11.67 -17.64 -0.56
CA VAL A 37 11.12 -16.97 0.63
C VAL A 37 11.59 -15.52 0.69
N GLU A 38 12.86 -15.24 0.41
CA GLU A 38 13.41 -13.88 0.39
C GLU A 38 12.79 -13.04 -0.74
N ARG A 39 12.54 -13.63 -1.91
CA ARG A 39 11.84 -12.95 -3.02
C ARG A 39 10.38 -12.67 -2.69
N ALA A 40 9.70 -13.58 -1.99
CA ALA A 40 8.33 -13.38 -1.54
C ALA A 40 8.26 -12.24 -0.50
N ALA A 41 9.12 -12.27 0.51
CA ALA A 41 9.24 -11.21 1.52
C ALA A 41 9.52 -9.84 0.86
N LYS A 42 10.48 -9.78 -0.07
CA LYS A 42 10.78 -8.54 -0.82
C LYS A 42 9.62 -8.03 -1.67
N ARG A 43 8.70 -8.88 -2.13
CA ARG A 43 7.51 -8.45 -2.87
C ARG A 43 6.46 -7.90 -1.93
N GLU A 44 6.30 -8.51 -0.76
CA GLU A 44 5.40 -8.07 0.29
C GLU A 44 5.82 -6.70 0.83
N ASP A 45 7.10 -6.52 1.16
CA ASP A 45 7.67 -5.24 1.60
C ASP A 45 7.43 -4.12 0.58
N ARG A 46 7.70 -4.38 -0.71
CA ARG A 46 7.42 -3.38 -1.77
C ARG A 46 5.94 -3.07 -1.91
N GLY A 47 5.07 -4.07 -1.75
CA GLY A 47 3.62 -3.87 -1.79
C GLY A 47 3.13 -3.04 -0.62
N PHE A 48 3.76 -3.17 0.56
CA PHE A 48 3.51 -2.32 1.71
C PHE A 48 3.97 -0.88 1.46
N ASP A 49 5.21 -0.68 1.03
CA ASP A 49 5.78 0.66 0.78
C ASP A 49 4.97 1.44 -0.26
N LEU A 50 4.59 0.79 -1.37
CA LEU A 50 3.78 1.42 -2.42
C LEU A 50 2.40 1.86 -1.92
N ARG A 51 1.76 1.05 -1.07
CA ARG A 51 0.47 1.41 -0.45
C ARG A 51 0.65 2.57 0.53
N TYR A 52 1.65 2.49 1.40
CA TYR A 52 1.98 3.52 2.37
C TYR A 52 2.21 4.88 1.69
N ASP A 53 3.04 4.90 0.63
CA ASP A 53 3.34 6.11 -0.13
C ASP A 53 2.12 6.67 -0.85
N ALA A 54 1.30 5.81 -1.47
CA ALA A 54 0.07 6.22 -2.12
C ALA A 54 -0.93 6.83 -1.12
N TYR A 55 -1.09 6.22 0.05
CA TYR A 55 -1.97 6.72 1.12
C TYR A 55 -1.46 8.05 1.66
N ALA A 56 -0.16 8.17 1.94
CA ALA A 56 0.45 9.41 2.42
C ALA A 56 0.27 10.56 1.41
N ALA A 57 0.53 10.29 0.13
CA ALA A 57 0.34 11.27 -0.94
C ALA A 57 -1.13 11.72 -1.05
N PHE A 58 -2.07 10.78 -1.00
CA PHE A 58 -3.50 11.11 -1.02
C PHE A 58 -3.91 11.94 0.20
N LEU A 59 -3.53 11.54 1.41
CA LEU A 59 -3.91 12.25 2.64
C LEU A 59 -3.32 13.67 2.69
N ALA A 60 -2.13 13.88 2.13
CA ALA A 60 -1.53 15.21 2.01
C ALA A 60 -2.38 16.12 1.10
N VAL A 61 -2.84 15.61 -0.05
CA VAL A 61 -3.72 16.34 -0.97
C VAL A 61 -5.11 16.54 -0.35
N ALA A 62 -5.71 15.49 0.22
CA ALA A 62 -7.04 15.55 0.83
C ALA A 62 -7.14 16.61 1.95
N ARG A 63 -6.05 16.85 2.70
CA ARG A 63 -5.99 17.86 3.76
C ARG A 63 -6.14 19.30 3.25
N THR A 64 -5.76 19.56 2.01
CA THR A 64 -5.80 20.91 1.43
C THR A 64 -7.10 21.19 0.69
N VAL A 65 -7.93 20.18 0.43
CA VAL A 65 -9.16 20.28 -0.38
C VAL A 65 -10.12 21.31 0.17
N ARG A 66 -10.46 21.23 1.47
CA ARG A 66 -11.43 22.14 2.08
C ARG A 66 -10.99 23.59 1.94
N ILE A 67 -9.73 23.87 2.29
CA ILE A 67 -9.12 25.21 2.17
C ILE A 67 -9.09 25.63 0.68
N GLY A 68 -8.70 24.73 -0.21
CA GLY A 68 -8.64 24.99 -1.65
C GLY A 68 -9.99 25.35 -2.25
N VAL A 69 -11.06 24.65 -1.86
CA VAL A 69 -12.43 24.92 -2.30
C VAL A 69 -12.98 26.22 -1.68
N GLU A 70 -12.70 26.48 -0.40
CA GLU A 70 -13.12 27.70 0.30
C GLU A 70 -12.47 28.96 -0.30
N TRP A 71 -11.17 28.89 -0.61
CA TRP A 71 -10.36 30.02 -1.07
C TRP A 71 -10.38 30.21 -2.58
N ALA A 72 -10.91 29.24 -3.34
CA ALA A 72 -11.06 29.37 -4.79
C ALA A 72 -11.96 30.57 -5.14
N THR A 73 -11.44 31.46 -5.97
CA THR A 73 -12.17 32.64 -6.46
C THR A 73 -12.84 32.37 -7.81
N THR A 74 -12.46 31.28 -8.49
CA THR A 74 -13.03 30.86 -9.77
C THR A 74 -13.36 29.36 -9.77
N ALA A 75 -14.33 28.97 -10.60
CA ALA A 75 -14.68 27.56 -10.80
C ALA A 75 -13.48 26.75 -11.33
N ALA A 76 -12.64 27.35 -12.19
CA ALA A 76 -11.44 26.70 -12.71
C ALA A 76 -10.43 26.33 -11.61
N GLN A 77 -10.23 27.19 -10.60
CA GLN A 77 -9.37 26.87 -9.45
C GLN A 77 -9.95 25.73 -8.61
N THR A 78 -11.27 25.68 -8.46
CA THR A 78 -11.95 24.58 -7.75
C THR A 78 -11.74 23.26 -8.49
N ASP A 79 -11.86 23.27 -9.82
CA ASP A 79 -11.63 22.08 -10.65
C ASP A 79 -10.17 21.60 -10.59
N THR A 80 -9.19 22.50 -10.52
CA THR A 80 -7.79 22.12 -10.28
C THR A 80 -7.62 21.40 -8.94
N VAL A 81 -8.27 21.87 -7.87
CA VAL A 81 -8.23 21.21 -6.55
C VAL A 81 -8.84 19.81 -6.65
N LEU A 82 -9.99 19.66 -7.30
CA LEU A 82 -10.65 18.36 -7.50
C LEU A 82 -9.81 17.42 -8.39
N SER A 83 -9.19 17.94 -9.44
CA SER A 83 -8.29 17.18 -10.32
C SER A 83 -7.11 16.58 -9.54
N ASN A 84 -6.49 17.36 -8.66
CA ASN A 84 -5.38 16.87 -7.83
C ASN A 84 -5.82 15.74 -6.90
N VAL A 85 -7.04 15.84 -6.34
CA VAL A 85 -7.61 14.78 -5.48
C VAL A 85 -7.90 13.53 -6.28
N ARG A 86 -8.52 13.65 -7.46
CA ARG A 86 -8.82 12.53 -8.35
C ARG A 86 -7.56 11.81 -8.81
N GLU A 87 -6.52 12.56 -9.17
CA GLU A 87 -5.23 11.97 -9.54
C GLU A 87 -4.59 11.21 -8.37
N ALA A 88 -4.62 11.80 -7.17
CA ALA A 88 -4.11 11.13 -5.97
C ALA A 88 -4.94 9.89 -5.62
N ALA A 89 -6.26 9.94 -5.80
CA ALA A 89 -7.16 8.81 -5.60
C ALA A 89 -6.85 7.67 -6.57
N ALA A 90 -6.66 7.96 -7.86
CA ALA A 90 -6.29 6.95 -8.85
C ALA A 90 -5.01 6.19 -8.49
N ARG A 91 -4.03 6.85 -7.84
CA ARG A 91 -2.81 6.17 -7.35
C ARG A 91 -3.09 5.21 -6.20
N VAL A 92 -4.05 5.56 -5.33
CA VAL A 92 -4.52 4.68 -4.26
C VAL A 92 -5.25 3.47 -4.85
N GLU A 93 -6.13 3.67 -5.82
CA GLU A 93 -6.90 2.59 -6.48
C GLU A 93 -6.02 1.49 -7.10
N LEU A 94 -4.83 1.85 -7.60
CA LEU A 94 -3.89 0.89 -8.19
C LEU A 94 -3.23 -0.04 -7.16
N CYS A 95 -3.15 0.39 -5.90
CA CYS A 95 -2.38 -0.29 -4.87
C CYS A 95 -3.25 -0.82 -3.72
N ALA A 96 -4.43 -0.23 -3.49
CA ALA A 96 -5.26 -0.46 -2.32
C ALA A 96 -6.21 -1.66 -2.48
N PRO A 97 -6.61 -2.30 -1.37
CA PRO A 97 -7.69 -3.29 -1.39
C PRO A 97 -9.06 -2.60 -1.60
N ALA A 98 -10.04 -3.38 -2.08
CA ALA A 98 -11.38 -2.90 -2.42
C ALA A 98 -12.07 -2.10 -1.28
N GLY A 99 -11.91 -2.53 -0.02
CA GLY A 99 -12.52 -1.83 1.13
C GLY A 99 -11.98 -0.41 1.36
N VAL A 100 -10.74 -0.12 0.95
CA VAL A 100 -10.17 1.24 0.98
C VAL A 100 -10.69 2.03 -0.22
N THR A 101 -10.80 1.41 -1.39
CA THR A 101 -11.29 2.04 -2.61
C THR A 101 -12.74 2.53 -2.50
N GLU A 102 -13.62 1.78 -1.84
CA GLU A 102 -15.01 2.21 -1.58
C GLU A 102 -15.04 3.49 -0.72
N ARG A 103 -14.24 3.52 0.36
CA ARG A 103 -14.11 4.70 1.23
C ARG A 103 -13.46 5.88 0.53
N LEU A 104 -12.56 5.61 -0.39
CA LEU A 104 -11.91 6.63 -1.21
C LEU A 104 -12.94 7.32 -2.12
N ALA A 105 -13.82 6.55 -2.76
CA ALA A 105 -14.90 7.09 -3.58
C ALA A 105 -15.86 7.98 -2.77
N GLU A 106 -16.18 7.61 -1.52
CA GLU A 106 -16.97 8.45 -0.60
C GLU A 106 -16.30 9.82 -0.36
N VAL A 107 -14.98 9.86 -0.17
CA VAL A 107 -14.22 11.11 0.03
C VAL A 107 -14.21 11.98 -1.23
N VAL A 108 -13.98 11.39 -2.40
CA VAL A 108 -13.99 12.12 -3.68
C VAL A 108 -15.38 12.71 -3.94
N SER A 109 -16.45 11.92 -3.76
CA SER A 109 -17.83 12.38 -3.92
C SER A 109 -18.15 13.54 -2.98
N ALA A 110 -17.77 13.45 -1.70
CA ALA A 110 -17.99 14.51 -0.73
C ALA A 110 -17.22 15.80 -1.09
N ALA A 111 -16.03 15.68 -1.67
CA ALA A 111 -15.27 16.83 -2.17
C ALA A 111 -15.97 17.52 -3.35
N GLU A 112 -16.53 16.74 -4.28
CA GLU A 112 -17.29 17.24 -5.42
C GLU A 112 -18.59 17.92 -4.99
N GLU A 113 -19.32 17.33 -4.04
CA GLU A 113 -20.52 17.94 -3.45
C GLU A 113 -20.21 19.26 -2.74
N MET A 114 -19.10 19.33 -2.00
CA MET A 114 -18.64 20.55 -1.35
C MET A 114 -18.29 21.65 -2.38
N ALA A 115 -17.61 21.28 -3.47
CA ALA A 115 -17.34 22.20 -4.57
C ALA A 115 -18.62 22.67 -5.27
N ALA A 116 -19.57 21.78 -5.53
CA ALA A 116 -20.87 22.12 -6.11
C ALA A 116 -21.67 23.07 -5.20
N ALA A 117 -21.71 22.77 -3.90
CA ALA A 117 -22.38 23.60 -2.89
C ALA A 117 -21.82 25.03 -2.89
N ARG A 118 -20.49 25.20 -2.98
CA ARG A 118 -19.82 26.50 -2.99
C ARG A 118 -20.28 27.43 -4.12
N TRP A 119 -20.64 26.87 -5.27
CA TRP A 119 -21.07 27.62 -6.45
C TRP A 119 -22.61 27.73 -6.57
N SER A 120 -23.37 27.07 -5.69
CA SER A 120 -24.83 26.98 -5.72
C SER A 120 -25.58 28.12 -4.99
N GLY A 121 -25.32 29.39 -5.31
CA GLY A 121 -26.18 30.52 -4.91
C GLY A 121 -26.46 30.71 -3.40
N SER A 122 -27.47 31.51 -3.02
CA SER A 122 -27.63 32.06 -1.66
C SER A 122 -28.08 31.08 -0.56
N VAL A 123 -28.53 29.87 -0.90
CA VAL A 123 -28.87 28.80 0.07
C VAL A 123 -27.61 27.98 0.46
N ALA A 124 -26.49 28.22 -0.23
CA ALA A 124 -25.26 27.45 -0.15
C ALA A 124 -24.52 27.51 1.21
N ALA A 125 -24.68 28.54 2.03
CA ALA A 125 -23.82 28.69 3.22
C ALA A 125 -24.07 27.63 4.31
N ARG A 126 -25.26 27.01 4.34
CA ARG A 126 -25.55 25.87 5.22
C ARG A 126 -25.19 24.55 4.54
N ALA A 127 -25.58 24.40 3.27
CA ALA A 127 -25.23 23.23 2.46
C ALA A 127 -23.71 23.01 2.35
N ALA A 128 -22.92 24.08 2.22
CA ALA A 128 -21.46 24.04 2.15
C ALA A 128 -20.81 23.65 3.50
N ARG A 129 -21.43 24.03 4.63
CA ARG A 129 -20.97 23.61 5.96
C ARG A 129 -21.29 22.14 6.22
N ASP A 130 -22.50 21.72 5.85
CA ASP A 130 -22.93 20.32 5.99
C ASP A 130 -22.08 19.40 5.09
N SER A 131 -21.78 19.82 3.85
CA SER A 131 -20.88 19.08 2.95
C SER A 131 -19.44 19.01 3.47
N GLY A 132 -18.94 20.07 4.13
CA GLY A 132 -17.63 20.05 4.76
C GLY A 132 -17.54 19.02 5.90
N ALA A 133 -18.58 18.90 6.73
CA ALA A 133 -18.66 17.90 7.77
C ALA A 133 -18.75 16.47 7.21
N VAL A 134 -19.47 16.28 6.10
CA VAL A 134 -19.53 14.99 5.38
C VAL A 134 -18.15 14.60 4.86
N PHE A 135 -17.42 15.54 4.25
CA PHE A 135 -16.05 15.31 3.78
C PHE A 135 -15.10 14.92 4.93
N ASP A 136 -15.12 15.64 6.04
CA ASP A 136 -14.26 15.35 7.20
C ASP A 136 -14.58 13.97 7.81
N THR A 137 -15.86 13.58 7.82
CA THR A 137 -16.31 12.26 8.28
C THR A 137 -15.84 11.15 7.34
N ALA A 138 -16.02 11.32 6.03
CA ALA A 138 -15.56 10.36 5.02
C ALA A 138 -14.03 10.19 5.09
N LEU A 139 -13.29 11.29 5.23
CA LEU A 139 -11.83 11.27 5.33
C LEU A 139 -11.34 10.58 6.59
N THR A 140 -12.08 10.69 7.69
CA THR A 140 -11.78 9.96 8.94
C THR A 140 -11.96 8.45 8.76
N ARG A 141 -13.08 8.02 8.17
CA ARG A 141 -13.35 6.60 7.86
C ARG A 141 -12.32 6.01 6.90
N LEU A 142 -11.91 6.78 5.90
CA LEU A 142 -10.85 6.37 4.98
C LEU A 142 -9.51 6.19 5.70
N ARG A 143 -9.14 7.11 6.61
CA ARG A 143 -7.91 6.97 7.41
C ARG A 143 -7.95 5.74 8.30
N GLU A 144 -9.10 5.40 8.87
CA GLU A 144 -9.27 4.17 9.65
C GLU A 144 -9.07 2.95 8.76
N ALA A 145 -9.72 2.90 7.60
CA ALA A 145 -9.55 1.80 6.64
C ALA A 145 -8.10 1.65 6.15
N MET A 146 -7.41 2.77 5.84
CA MET A 146 -5.99 2.76 5.46
C MET A 146 -5.09 2.27 6.60
N ARG A 147 -5.40 2.65 7.84
CA ARG A 147 -4.66 2.23 9.03
C ARG A 147 -4.82 0.72 9.27
N ASP A 148 -6.04 0.22 9.15
CA ASP A 148 -6.36 -1.20 9.29
C ASP A 148 -5.70 -2.02 8.18
N ASP A 149 -5.69 -1.53 6.93
CA ASP A 149 -4.99 -2.17 5.80
C ASP A 149 -3.48 -2.27 6.01
N LEU A 150 -2.86 -1.21 6.55
CA LEU A 150 -1.44 -1.22 6.86
C LEU A 150 -1.09 -2.02 8.12
N GLY A 151 -2.08 -2.58 8.83
CA GLY A 151 -1.85 -3.25 10.11
C GLY A 151 -1.32 -2.33 11.20
N VAL A 152 -1.47 -1.00 11.04
CA VAL A 152 -1.07 0.02 12.00
C VAL A 152 -2.23 0.28 12.97
N SER A 153 -2.92 -0.76 13.43
CA SER A 153 -3.99 -0.60 14.40
C SER A 153 -3.41 0.02 15.67
N ALA A 154 -4.10 1.03 16.22
CA ALA A 154 -3.67 1.71 17.43
C ALA A 154 -3.62 0.74 18.61
N GLY A 155 -2.42 0.25 18.95
CA GLY A 155 -2.11 -0.43 20.21
C GLY A 155 -2.51 -1.91 20.29
N ALA A 156 -1.49 -2.78 20.20
CA ALA A 156 -1.36 -3.96 21.04
C ALA A 156 0.01 -3.90 21.72
#